data_AF-A0A1G2XAI3-F1
#
_entry.id   AF-A0A1G2XAI3-F1
#
_cell.length_a   1.000
_cell.length_b   1.000
_cell.length_c   1.000
_cell.angle_alpha   90.00
_cell.angle_beta   90.00
_cell.angle_gamma   90.00
#
_symmetry.space_group_name_H-M   'P 1'
#
loop_
_entity.id
_entity.type
_entity.pdbx_description
1 polymer ?
#
loop_
_entity_poly.entity_id
_entity_poly.type
_entity_poly.pdbx_seq_one_letter_code
_entity_poly.pdbx_strand_id
1 'polypeptide(L)'
;MYDSQNQTLPFSFGKTITALPPGGYSGFKQYDRIGWWWFNFIEGFYKRSDARNTVIQCPSKYLTDSKFKNNILCGNYGVNRSICKSSDDRQAHREEFIGKPLSSTEIPKPGETLLVADSGYAMISWWHVTDTLPPPAALNKNIIEDTAYIPGLKINNNRKNLSLLPCQEQDAIDGRHPNKTVNVGFADGHISRTKAEDLFVEKTDDGYKNKIPLWVPK
;
A
#
# COMPACT_ATOMS: atom_id res chain seq x y z
N MET A 1 -11.86 -5.23 16.70
CA MET A 1 -10.82 -4.80 15.73
C MET A 1 -10.01 -6.04 15.37
N TYR A 2 -9.49 -6.21 14.15
CA TYR A 2 -8.81 -7.46 13.76
C TYR A 2 -7.67 -7.83 14.73
N ASP A 3 -6.86 -6.84 15.12
CA ASP A 3 -5.75 -7.00 16.07
C ASP A 3 -6.21 -7.45 17.47
N SER A 4 -7.32 -6.94 17.98
CA SER A 4 -7.84 -7.36 19.29
C SER A 4 -8.28 -8.83 19.33
N GLN A 5 -8.61 -9.42 18.18
CA GLN A 5 -9.03 -10.83 18.06
C GLN A 5 -7.87 -11.75 17.70
N ASN A 6 -6.92 -11.28 16.89
CA ASN A 6 -5.84 -12.10 16.32
C ASN A 6 -4.46 -11.82 16.95
N GLN A 7 -4.36 -10.80 17.81
CA GLN A 7 -3.11 -10.31 18.42
C GLN A 7 -2.05 -9.86 17.40
N THR A 8 -2.46 -9.64 16.14
CA THR A 8 -1.63 -9.10 15.07
C THR A 8 -2.45 -8.22 14.15
N LEU A 9 -1.79 -7.31 13.43
CA LEU A 9 -2.34 -6.66 12.26
C LEU A 9 -2.67 -7.69 11.15
N PRO A 10 -3.56 -7.35 10.19
CA PRO A 10 -3.86 -8.24 9.08
C PRO A 10 -2.67 -8.39 8.14
N PHE A 11 -2.62 -9.52 7.43
CA PHE A 11 -1.70 -9.67 6.30
C PHE A 11 -2.03 -8.65 5.21
N SER A 12 -1.00 -8.07 4.58
CA SER A 12 -1.20 -7.24 3.36
C SER A 12 -1.75 -8.08 2.20
N PHE A 13 -1.17 -9.27 2.03
CA PHE A 13 -1.56 -10.27 1.06
C PHE A 13 -1.37 -11.68 1.64
N GLY A 14 -2.37 -12.55 1.43
CA GLY A 14 -2.38 -13.93 1.88
C GLY A 14 -2.77 -14.88 0.75
N LYS A 15 -1.84 -15.72 0.30
CA LYS A 15 -2.09 -16.70 -0.78
C LYS A 15 -2.78 -17.98 -0.28
N THR A 16 -2.53 -18.36 0.97
CA THR A 16 -2.90 -19.65 1.55
C THR A 16 -3.80 -19.47 2.77
N ILE A 17 -5.01 -18.99 2.50
CA ILE A 17 -6.13 -19.29 3.37
C ILE A 17 -6.93 -20.34 2.61
N THR A 18 -7.13 -21.50 3.23
CA THR A 18 -7.75 -22.71 2.65
C THR A 18 -9.17 -22.51 2.14
N ALA A 19 -9.74 -21.31 2.31
CA ALA A 19 -11.05 -20.90 1.85
C ALA A 19 -10.96 -19.69 0.89
N LEU A 20 -11.94 -19.61 -0.01
CA LEU A 20 -12.15 -18.43 -0.84
C LEU A 20 -12.44 -17.20 0.04
N PRO A 21 -11.92 -16.01 -0.29
CA PRO A 21 -12.35 -14.79 0.38
C PRO A 21 -13.87 -14.60 0.26
N PRO A 22 -14.55 -14.06 1.28
CA PRO A 22 -15.95 -13.69 1.16
C PRO A 22 -16.21 -12.80 -0.05
N GLY A 23 -17.12 -13.20 -0.94
CA GLY A 23 -17.39 -12.50 -2.19
C GLY A 23 -16.40 -12.78 -3.33
N GLY A 24 -15.49 -13.73 -3.16
CA GLY A 24 -14.50 -14.14 -4.15
C GLY A 24 -13.28 -13.20 -4.21
N TYR A 25 -12.41 -13.43 -5.20
CA TYR A 25 -11.17 -12.67 -5.33
C TYR A 25 -11.41 -11.23 -5.82
N SER A 26 -10.67 -10.31 -5.22
CA SER A 26 -10.75 -8.87 -5.47
C SER A 26 -9.99 -8.42 -6.73
N GLY A 27 -8.88 -9.10 -7.05
CA GLY A 27 -8.05 -8.80 -8.22
C GLY A 27 -8.50 -9.50 -9.49
N PHE A 28 -7.96 -9.05 -10.62
CA PHE A 28 -8.13 -9.69 -11.92
C PHE A 28 -6.92 -10.56 -12.21
N LYS A 29 -7.11 -11.88 -12.41
CA LYS A 29 -6.01 -12.86 -12.65
C LYS A 29 -5.04 -12.47 -13.77
N GLN A 30 -5.49 -11.64 -14.72
CA GLN A 30 -4.69 -11.13 -15.83
C GLN A 30 -3.61 -10.13 -15.38
N TYR A 31 -3.80 -9.46 -14.25
CA TYR A 31 -2.97 -8.36 -13.77
C TYR A 31 -2.48 -8.57 -12.33
N ASP A 32 -3.35 -9.10 -11.47
CA ASP A 32 -3.15 -9.18 -10.02
C ASP A 32 -2.95 -10.62 -9.54
N ARG A 33 -2.27 -10.75 -8.41
CA ARG A 33 -2.25 -12.00 -7.67
C ARG A 33 -3.64 -12.32 -7.12
N ILE A 34 -4.00 -13.60 -7.25
CA ILE A 34 -5.22 -14.15 -6.69
C ILE A 34 -4.93 -14.59 -5.25
N GLY A 35 -5.67 -14.02 -4.30
CA GLY A 35 -5.51 -14.28 -2.87
C GLY A 35 -6.38 -13.38 -2.01
N TRP A 36 -6.11 -13.41 -0.71
CA TRP A 36 -6.71 -12.53 0.29
C TRP A 36 -5.90 -11.24 0.38
N TRP A 37 -6.59 -10.11 0.36
CA TRP A 37 -6.03 -8.77 0.54
C TRP A 37 -6.40 -8.24 1.93
N TRP A 38 -5.64 -7.27 2.44
CA TRP A 38 -5.83 -6.74 3.80
C TRP A 38 -7.28 -6.37 4.15
N PHE A 39 -8.04 -5.82 3.21
CA PHE A 39 -9.43 -5.43 3.42
C PHE A 39 -10.40 -6.62 3.52
N ASN A 40 -10.01 -7.83 3.11
CA ASN A 40 -10.81 -9.04 3.33
C ASN A 40 -10.89 -9.43 4.81
N PHE A 41 -9.98 -8.91 5.65
CA PHE A 41 -9.94 -9.15 7.09
C PHE A 41 -10.74 -8.11 7.89
N ILE A 42 -11.33 -7.11 7.22
CA ILE A 42 -12.09 -6.05 7.85
C ILE A 42 -13.58 -6.29 7.58
N GLU A 43 -14.32 -6.50 8.66
CA GLU A 43 -15.76 -6.74 8.58
C GLU A 43 -16.48 -5.54 7.95
N GLY A 44 -17.40 -5.82 7.02
CA GLY A 44 -18.20 -4.78 6.34
C GLY A 44 -17.44 -3.92 5.33
N PHE A 45 -16.14 -4.15 5.12
CA PHE A 45 -15.30 -3.22 4.37
C PHE A 45 -15.30 -3.44 2.86
N TYR A 46 -15.41 -4.69 2.40
CA TYR A 46 -15.56 -5.01 0.98
C TYR A 46 -16.38 -6.28 0.74
N LYS A 47 -17.39 -6.16 -0.13
CA LYS A 47 -18.06 -7.29 -0.78
C LYS A 47 -18.05 -7.01 -2.28
N ARG A 48 -17.58 -7.95 -3.10
CA ARG A 48 -17.52 -7.76 -4.56
C ARG A 48 -18.87 -7.43 -5.19
N SER A 49 -19.95 -8.00 -4.65
CA SER A 49 -21.33 -7.68 -5.05
C SER A 49 -21.73 -6.23 -4.80
N ASP A 50 -21.01 -5.53 -3.93
CA ASP A 50 -21.29 -4.17 -3.46
C ASP A 50 -20.12 -3.22 -3.72
N ALA A 51 -19.24 -3.53 -4.68
CA ALA A 51 -17.99 -2.80 -4.91
C ALA A 51 -18.16 -1.27 -5.06
N ARG A 52 -19.34 -0.82 -5.52
CA ARG A 52 -19.68 0.60 -5.66
C ARG A 52 -19.90 1.35 -4.34
N ASN A 53 -20.19 0.65 -3.25
CA ASN A 53 -20.48 1.22 -1.92
C ASN A 53 -19.37 0.91 -0.89
N THR A 54 -18.17 0.53 -1.35
CA THR A 54 -17.06 0.17 -0.46
C THR A 54 -16.11 1.34 -0.24
N VAL A 55 -15.64 1.52 0.99
CA VAL A 55 -14.79 2.67 1.41
C VAL A 55 -13.30 2.36 1.22
N ILE A 56 -12.97 1.41 0.35
CA ILE A 56 -11.58 0.95 0.17
C ILE A 56 -10.83 1.78 -0.86
N GLN A 57 -11.48 2.73 -1.52
CA GLN A 57 -10.84 3.61 -2.49
C GLN A 57 -11.03 5.07 -2.12
N CYS A 58 -10.06 5.88 -2.48
CA CYS A 58 -10.19 7.33 -2.42
C CYS A 58 -11.24 7.76 -3.47
N PRO A 59 -12.29 8.52 -3.10
CA PRO A 59 -13.25 9.05 -4.07
C PRO A 59 -12.60 9.94 -5.14
N SER A 60 -11.48 10.56 -4.80
CA SER A 60 -10.68 11.39 -5.70
C SER A 60 -9.70 10.60 -6.58
N LYS A 61 -9.73 9.25 -6.59
CA LYS A 61 -8.84 8.48 -7.47
C LYS A 61 -9.10 8.84 -8.93
N TYR A 62 -8.04 8.93 -9.73
CA TYR A 62 -8.17 9.19 -11.15
C TYR A 62 -7.28 8.25 -11.98
N LEU A 63 -7.89 7.21 -12.58
CA LEU A 63 -7.20 6.32 -13.51
C LEU A 63 -7.78 6.49 -14.91
N THR A 64 -6.92 6.74 -15.91
CA THR A 64 -7.38 7.07 -17.27
C THR A 64 -7.76 5.84 -18.10
N ASP A 65 -7.25 4.65 -17.77
CA ASP A 65 -7.57 3.40 -18.47
C ASP A 65 -8.75 2.68 -17.79
N SER A 66 -9.79 2.41 -18.59
CA SER A 66 -11.01 1.72 -18.16
C SER A 66 -10.75 0.31 -17.62
N LYS A 67 -9.66 -0.35 -18.05
CA LYS A 67 -9.24 -1.68 -17.55
C LYS A 67 -8.96 -1.66 -16.05
N PHE A 68 -8.33 -0.60 -15.55
CA PHE A 68 -7.97 -0.47 -14.14
C PHE A 68 -9.01 0.31 -13.33
N LYS A 69 -9.91 1.05 -13.99
CA LYS A 69 -10.99 1.78 -13.32
C LYS A 69 -11.82 0.89 -12.40
N ASN A 70 -12.16 -0.32 -12.87
CA ASN A 70 -12.93 -1.32 -12.13
C ASN A 70 -12.07 -2.27 -11.29
N ASN A 71 -10.73 -2.16 -11.36
CA ASN A 71 -9.86 -2.94 -10.50
C ASN A 71 -9.85 -2.30 -9.12
N ILE A 72 -10.41 -3.03 -8.15
CA ILE A 72 -10.52 -2.50 -6.80
C ILE A 72 -9.15 -2.31 -6.16
N LEU A 73 -8.13 -3.05 -6.60
CA LEU A 73 -6.76 -2.98 -6.09
C LEU A 73 -6.02 -1.74 -6.58
N CYS A 74 -6.43 -1.15 -7.71
CA CYS A 74 -5.79 0.04 -8.29
C CYS A 74 -6.43 1.34 -7.80
N GLY A 75 -5.59 2.30 -7.41
CA GLY A 75 -6.02 3.57 -6.82
C GLY A 75 -6.71 3.41 -5.46
N ASN A 76 -6.34 2.38 -4.72
CA ASN A 76 -6.89 1.99 -3.42
C ASN A 76 -6.15 2.72 -2.27
N TYR A 77 -6.63 2.55 -1.05
CA TYR A 77 -5.78 2.74 0.13
C TYR A 77 -4.74 1.62 0.23
N GLY A 78 -3.46 1.97 0.31
CA GLY A 78 -2.36 1.03 0.39
C GLY A 78 -1.99 0.75 1.84
N VAL A 79 -2.03 -0.52 2.26
CA VAL A 79 -1.55 -0.91 3.58
C VAL A 79 -0.01 -0.97 3.62
N ASN A 80 0.58 -0.51 4.72
CA ASN A 80 2.03 -0.51 4.95
C ASN A 80 2.55 -1.95 5.14
N ARG A 81 3.27 -2.45 4.13
CA ARG A 81 3.80 -3.82 4.11
C ARG A 81 4.89 -4.09 5.14
N SER A 82 5.53 -3.06 5.69
CA SER A 82 6.55 -3.23 6.74
C SER A 82 5.94 -3.79 8.04
N ILE A 83 4.68 -3.48 8.32
CA ILE A 83 3.97 -3.93 9.53
C ILE A 83 2.87 -4.94 9.21
N CYS A 84 2.14 -4.74 8.10
CA CYS A 84 1.18 -5.69 7.56
C CYS A 84 1.89 -6.60 6.55
N LYS A 85 2.72 -7.52 7.03
CA LYS A 85 3.52 -8.40 6.15
C LYS A 85 2.66 -9.29 5.26
N SER A 86 3.21 -9.73 4.15
CA SER A 86 2.57 -10.72 3.27
C SER A 86 2.89 -12.13 3.77
N SER A 87 1.95 -13.07 3.63
CA SER A 87 2.20 -14.48 4.00
C SER A 87 3.12 -15.18 2.99
N ASP A 88 3.07 -14.72 1.75
CA ASP A 88 3.92 -15.15 0.62
C ASP A 88 4.20 -13.89 -0.20
N ASP A 89 5.46 -13.72 -0.63
CA ASP A 89 5.80 -12.80 -1.69
C ASP A 89 6.77 -13.49 -2.66
N ARG A 90 6.25 -13.90 -3.82
CA ARG A 90 6.95 -14.77 -4.78
C ARG A 90 8.12 -14.10 -5.52
N GLN A 91 8.54 -12.92 -5.09
CA GLN A 91 9.58 -12.14 -5.74
C GLN A 91 10.87 -12.24 -4.94
N ALA A 92 12.00 -12.34 -5.65
CA ALA A 92 13.31 -12.34 -5.01
C ALA A 92 13.53 -11.03 -4.25
N HIS A 93 14.27 -11.13 -3.14
CA HIS A 93 14.82 -9.99 -2.39
C HIS A 93 13.80 -9.17 -1.59
N ARG A 94 12.58 -9.70 -1.35
CA ARG A 94 11.50 -9.04 -0.58
C ARG A 94 11.29 -9.63 0.81
N GLU A 95 12.30 -10.31 1.35
CA GLU A 95 12.19 -11.07 2.60
C GLU A 95 11.76 -10.18 3.78
N GLU A 96 12.06 -8.88 3.74
CA GLU A 96 11.64 -7.94 4.80
C GLU A 96 10.10 -7.80 4.92
N PHE A 97 9.38 -7.93 3.81
CA PHE A 97 7.92 -7.78 3.73
C PHE A 97 7.17 -9.11 3.87
N ILE A 98 7.87 -10.22 4.13
CA ILE A 98 7.29 -11.55 4.32
C ILE A 98 7.35 -11.95 5.79
N GLY A 99 6.31 -12.64 6.27
CA GLY A 99 6.28 -13.25 7.59
C GLY A 99 5.05 -12.85 8.40
N LYS A 100 5.15 -13.01 9.72
CA LYS A 100 4.08 -12.62 10.65
C LYS A 100 3.93 -11.09 10.66
N PRO A 101 2.72 -10.54 10.44
CA PRO A 101 2.44 -9.13 10.69
C PRO A 101 2.73 -8.76 12.14
N LEU A 102 3.10 -7.50 12.37
CA LEU A 102 3.32 -7.00 13.73
C LEU A 102 2.00 -6.90 14.50
N SER A 103 2.05 -7.07 15.82
CA SER A 103 0.99 -6.66 16.73
C SER A 103 1.08 -5.16 17.03
N SER A 104 -0.01 -4.57 17.50
CA SER A 104 0.02 -3.18 18.00
C SER A 104 1.04 -2.99 19.13
N THR A 105 1.31 -4.01 19.94
CA THR A 105 2.29 -3.96 21.04
C THR A 105 3.74 -4.05 20.57
N GLU A 106 3.99 -4.54 19.36
CA GLU A 106 5.32 -4.60 18.74
C GLU A 106 5.68 -3.29 18.02
N ILE A 107 4.73 -2.36 17.88
CA ILE A 107 4.94 -1.06 17.24
C ILE A 107 5.33 -0.03 18.31
N PRO A 108 6.59 0.48 18.31
CA PRO A 108 7.06 1.35 19.39
C PRO A 108 6.31 2.68 19.49
N LYS A 109 5.84 3.19 18.35
CA LYS A 109 5.16 4.48 18.24
C LYS A 109 3.93 4.39 17.33
N PRO A 110 2.83 3.80 17.80
CA PRO A 110 1.68 3.50 16.95
C PRO A 110 0.98 4.75 16.40
N GLY A 111 0.95 5.85 17.18
CA GLY A 111 0.43 7.15 16.72
C GLY A 111 1.36 7.93 15.78
N GLU A 112 2.55 7.41 15.48
CA GLU A 112 3.42 7.97 14.44
C GLU A 112 3.51 7.04 13.24
N THR A 113 3.32 5.72 13.45
CA THR A 113 3.51 4.68 12.42
C THR A 113 2.34 4.61 11.45
N LEU A 114 2.64 4.73 10.16
CA LEU A 114 1.71 4.55 9.04
C LEU A 114 1.16 3.13 9.03
N LEU A 115 -0.16 3.00 9.01
CA LEU A 115 -0.86 1.75 8.74
C LEU A 115 -1.36 1.69 7.31
N VAL A 116 -2.02 2.75 6.85
CA VAL A 116 -2.66 2.80 5.53
C VAL A 116 -2.64 4.24 4.99
N ALA A 117 -2.45 4.42 3.69
CA ALA A 117 -2.52 5.76 3.06
C ALA A 117 -3.19 5.70 1.69
N ASP A 118 -3.61 6.85 1.17
CA ASP A 118 -3.93 6.97 -0.26
C ASP A 118 -2.75 6.45 -1.09
N SER A 119 -3.00 5.45 -1.94
CA SER A 119 -1.97 4.78 -2.71
C SER A 119 -2.41 4.49 -4.14
N GLY A 120 -1.46 4.30 -5.04
CA GLY A 120 -1.68 3.76 -6.37
C GLY A 120 -2.17 2.30 -6.38
N TYR A 121 -1.95 1.57 -5.28
CA TYR A 121 -2.28 0.15 -5.17
C TYR A 121 -2.66 -0.26 -3.73
N ALA A 122 -3.35 -1.39 -3.57
CA ALA A 122 -3.83 -1.90 -2.28
C ALA A 122 -2.72 -2.26 -1.28
N MET A 123 -1.46 -2.28 -1.70
CA MET A 123 -0.30 -2.41 -0.81
C MET A 123 0.73 -1.35 -1.16
N ILE A 124 1.48 -0.92 -0.14
CA ILE A 124 2.55 0.06 -0.31
C ILE A 124 3.68 -0.24 0.68
N SER A 125 4.91 0.11 0.33
CA SER A 125 6.08 -0.02 1.22
C SER A 125 7.00 1.17 1.03
N TRP A 126 7.99 1.28 1.93
CA TRP A 126 8.97 2.36 1.88
C TRP A 126 9.77 2.37 0.56
N TRP A 127 9.93 1.22 -0.12
CA TRP A 127 10.53 1.14 -1.47
C TRP A 127 9.77 1.99 -2.50
N HIS A 128 8.46 2.13 -2.32
CA HIS A 128 7.58 2.91 -3.19
C HIS A 128 7.53 4.38 -2.84
N VAL A 129 8.38 4.85 -1.93
CA VAL A 129 8.49 6.27 -1.54
C VAL A 129 9.94 6.72 -1.33
N THR A 130 10.91 5.92 -1.73
CA THR A 130 12.33 6.30 -1.85
C THR A 130 12.70 6.56 -3.31
N ASP A 131 13.73 7.37 -3.53
CA ASP A 131 14.35 7.58 -4.86
C ASP A 131 15.40 6.51 -5.18
N THR A 132 15.98 5.90 -4.15
CA THR A 132 17.07 4.93 -4.22
C THR A 132 16.61 3.63 -3.57
N LEU A 133 16.55 2.54 -4.34
CA LEU A 133 16.18 1.23 -3.80
C LEU A 133 17.37 0.57 -3.09
N PRO A 134 17.15 -0.17 -1.99
CA PRO A 134 18.21 -0.93 -1.33
C PRO A 134 18.70 -2.06 -2.24
N PRO A 135 20.00 -2.24 -2.48
CA PRO A 135 20.46 -3.44 -3.19
C PRO A 135 20.10 -4.71 -2.39
N PRO A 136 19.71 -5.83 -3.04
CA PRO A 136 19.49 -6.04 -4.47
C PRO A 136 18.03 -5.83 -4.93
N ALA A 137 17.24 -5.02 -4.21
CA ALA A 137 15.84 -4.76 -4.52
C ALA A 137 15.63 -4.23 -5.93
N ALA A 138 14.57 -4.71 -6.56
CA ALA A 138 14.08 -4.22 -7.83
C ALA A 138 12.55 -4.16 -7.82
N LEU A 139 12.01 -3.10 -8.42
CA LEU A 139 10.59 -2.96 -8.73
C LEU A 139 10.40 -3.18 -10.22
N ASN A 140 9.41 -4.00 -10.58
CA ASN A 140 9.19 -4.43 -11.96
C ASN A 140 7.84 -3.92 -12.48
N LYS A 141 7.88 -3.14 -13.57
CA LYS A 141 6.68 -2.58 -14.23
C LYS A 141 5.67 -3.63 -14.72
N ASN A 142 6.12 -4.86 -14.96
CA ASN A 142 5.26 -5.96 -15.37
C ASN A 142 4.50 -6.58 -14.18
N ILE A 143 4.84 -6.18 -12.96
CA ILE A 143 4.16 -6.57 -11.73
C ILE A 143 3.41 -5.34 -11.23
N ILE A 144 2.10 -5.32 -11.40
CA ILE A 144 1.27 -4.15 -11.09
C ILE A 144 1.43 -3.66 -9.65
N GLU A 145 1.70 -4.57 -8.72
CA GLU A 145 1.89 -4.26 -7.29
C GLU A 145 3.12 -3.39 -7.03
N ASP A 146 4.13 -3.48 -7.92
CA ASP A 146 5.37 -2.70 -7.86
C ASP A 146 5.20 -1.31 -8.45
N THR A 147 4.06 -1.06 -9.10
CA THR A 147 3.68 0.25 -9.63
C THR A 147 3.00 1.10 -8.57
N ALA A 148 2.95 0.66 -7.31
CA ALA A 148 2.36 1.43 -6.23
C ALA A 148 3.13 2.75 -5.97
N TYR A 149 2.40 3.77 -5.53
CA TYR A 149 2.94 5.10 -5.26
C TYR A 149 2.07 5.83 -4.25
N ILE A 150 2.60 6.89 -3.65
CA ILE A 150 1.82 7.90 -2.92
C ILE A 150 1.49 9.03 -3.90
N PRO A 151 0.20 9.37 -4.12
CA PRO A 151 -0.21 10.47 -5.00
C PRO A 151 0.38 11.81 -4.57
N GLY A 152 0.91 12.59 -5.51
CA GLY A 152 1.47 13.92 -5.28
C GLY A 152 2.89 13.95 -4.71
N LEU A 153 3.53 12.79 -4.54
CA LEU A 153 4.92 12.70 -4.08
C LEU A 153 5.90 13.19 -5.16
N LYS A 154 6.86 14.06 -4.84
CA LYS A 154 7.71 14.71 -5.87
C LYS A 154 8.51 13.73 -6.71
N ILE A 155 8.99 12.64 -6.10
CA ILE A 155 9.78 11.64 -6.81
C ILE A 155 9.01 10.93 -7.92
N ASN A 156 7.67 10.98 -7.93
CA ASN A 156 6.85 10.47 -9.03
C ASN A 156 7.16 11.15 -10.37
N ASN A 157 7.65 12.40 -10.37
CA ASN A 157 8.00 13.13 -11.58
C ASN A 157 9.31 12.66 -12.24
N ASN A 158 10.26 12.19 -11.43
CA ASN A 158 11.66 11.98 -11.85
C ASN A 158 12.11 10.53 -11.59
N ARG A 159 11.15 9.61 -11.55
CA ARG A 159 11.38 8.26 -11.03
C ARG A 159 12.09 7.37 -12.05
N LYS A 160 13.38 7.15 -11.82
CA LYS A 160 14.19 6.19 -12.60
C LYS A 160 13.89 4.73 -12.22
N ASN A 161 13.49 4.48 -10.97
CA ASN A 161 13.41 3.15 -10.37
C ASN A 161 11.98 2.61 -10.17
N LEU A 162 10.96 3.43 -10.47
CA LEU A 162 9.56 3.05 -10.41
C LEU A 162 8.91 3.36 -11.75
N SER A 163 8.36 2.34 -12.39
CA SER A 163 7.63 2.52 -13.63
C SER A 163 6.15 2.67 -13.30
N LEU A 164 5.69 3.91 -13.20
CA LEU A 164 4.26 4.19 -13.20
C LEU A 164 3.66 3.67 -14.52
N LEU A 165 2.47 3.08 -14.45
CA LEU A 165 1.70 2.82 -15.65
C LEU A 165 1.22 4.16 -16.23
N PRO A 166 1.11 4.31 -17.56
CA PRO A 166 0.60 5.55 -18.16
C PRO A 166 -0.76 5.98 -17.59
N CYS A 167 -1.59 5.01 -17.18
CA CYS A 167 -2.89 5.29 -16.59
C CYS A 167 -2.87 5.84 -15.15
N GLN A 168 -1.70 5.82 -14.50
CA GLN A 168 -1.47 6.26 -13.13
C GLN A 168 -0.76 7.61 -13.05
N GLU A 169 -0.11 8.07 -14.12
CA GLU A 169 0.80 9.23 -14.10
C GLU A 169 0.13 10.50 -13.55
N GLN A 170 -1.06 10.83 -14.05
CA GLN A 170 -1.82 11.99 -13.63
C GLN A 170 -2.10 11.97 -12.11
N ASP A 171 -2.60 10.84 -11.60
CA ASP A 171 -2.90 10.63 -10.17
C ASP A 171 -1.62 10.68 -9.31
N ALA A 172 -0.55 10.06 -9.79
CA ALA A 172 0.73 10.01 -9.12
C ALA A 172 1.42 11.39 -9.03
N ILE A 173 1.41 12.16 -10.11
CA ILE A 173 2.17 13.42 -10.24
C ILE A 173 1.41 14.60 -9.62
N ASP A 174 0.14 14.76 -9.97
CA ASP A 174 -0.65 15.90 -9.53
C ASP A 174 -1.25 15.66 -8.13
N GLY A 175 -1.42 14.40 -7.76
CA GLY A 175 -2.05 14.00 -6.51
C GLY A 175 -3.56 14.03 -6.58
N ARG A 176 -4.21 13.46 -5.55
CA ARG A 176 -5.67 13.34 -5.48
C ARG A 176 -6.35 14.48 -4.72
N HIS A 177 -5.58 15.20 -3.93
CA HIS A 177 -6.10 16.17 -2.97
C HIS A 177 -5.40 17.51 -3.09
N PRO A 178 -6.07 18.62 -2.73
CA PRO A 178 -5.45 19.93 -2.68
C PRO A 178 -4.12 19.92 -1.93
N ASN A 179 -3.17 20.72 -2.41
CA ASN A 179 -1.83 20.90 -1.83
C ASN A 179 -1.00 19.60 -1.75
N LYS A 180 -1.25 18.63 -2.64
CA LYS A 180 -0.55 17.33 -2.70
C LYS A 180 -0.54 16.63 -1.35
N THR A 181 -1.73 16.54 -0.75
CA THR A 181 -1.95 15.83 0.52
C THR A 181 -2.51 14.43 0.27
N VAL A 182 -2.46 13.59 1.30
CA VAL A 182 -3.03 12.25 1.32
C VAL A 182 -3.68 11.98 2.67
N ASN A 183 -4.74 11.18 2.67
CA ASN A 183 -5.30 10.61 3.88
C ASN A 183 -4.38 9.49 4.38
N VAL A 184 -4.08 9.53 5.67
CA VAL A 184 -3.19 8.58 6.34
C VAL A 184 -3.90 8.06 7.59
N GLY A 185 -4.01 6.74 7.70
CA GLY A 185 -4.39 6.06 8.93
C GLY A 185 -3.14 5.54 9.65
N PHE A 186 -3.07 5.76 10.95
CA PHE A 186 -1.97 5.36 11.81
C PHE A 186 -2.27 4.06 12.55
N ALA A 187 -1.24 3.43 13.09
CA ALA A 187 -1.36 2.13 13.75
C ALA A 187 -2.14 2.16 15.08
N ASP A 188 -2.32 3.33 15.70
CA ASP A 188 -3.24 3.53 16.84
C ASP A 188 -4.70 3.77 16.42
N GLY A 189 -4.97 3.85 15.11
CA GLY A 189 -6.30 4.00 14.53
C GLY A 189 -6.74 5.44 14.23
N HIS A 190 -5.97 6.47 14.59
CA HIS A 190 -6.33 7.83 14.18
C HIS A 190 -6.04 8.08 12.70
N ILE A 191 -6.69 9.10 12.13
CA ILE A 191 -6.55 9.50 10.73
C ILE A 191 -6.05 10.95 10.68
N SER A 192 -5.13 11.22 9.77
CA SER A 192 -4.66 12.58 9.48
C SER A 192 -4.59 12.84 7.98
N ARG A 193 -4.61 14.12 7.63
CA ARG A 193 -4.30 14.60 6.28
C ARG A 193 -2.85 15.06 6.26
N THR A 194 -2.01 14.32 5.57
CA THR A 194 -0.54 14.52 5.58
C THR A 194 -0.08 15.01 4.21
N LYS A 195 0.97 15.85 4.15
CA LYS A 195 1.57 16.18 2.84
C LYS A 195 2.22 14.92 2.28
N ALA A 196 2.02 14.65 0.99
CA ALA A 196 2.62 13.47 0.36
C ALA A 196 4.14 13.44 0.57
N GLU A 197 4.81 14.59 0.46
CA GLU A 197 6.26 14.73 0.63
C GLU A 197 6.79 14.34 2.02
N ASP A 198 5.95 14.38 3.04
CA ASP A 198 6.32 13.96 4.40
C ASP A 198 6.41 12.43 4.51
N LEU A 199 5.81 11.69 3.57
CA LEU A 199 5.93 10.23 3.45
C LEU A 199 7.20 9.80 2.72
N PHE A 200 8.03 10.72 2.23
CA PHE A 200 9.26 10.35 1.53
C PHE A 200 10.26 9.67 2.48
N VAL A 201 10.94 8.64 1.97
CA VAL A 201 12.06 7.97 2.63
C VAL A 201 13.33 8.32 1.90
N GLU A 202 14.24 8.97 2.63
CA GLU A 202 15.50 9.47 2.10
C GLU A 202 16.61 8.44 2.28
N LYS A 203 17.42 8.21 1.24
CA LYS A 203 18.67 7.49 1.37
C LYS A 203 19.75 8.45 1.88
N THR A 204 20.30 8.11 3.04
CA THR A 204 21.45 8.76 3.68
C THR A 204 22.64 7.82 3.75
N ASP A 205 23.81 8.32 4.12
CA ASP A 205 25.01 7.51 4.34
C ASP A 205 24.77 6.42 5.40
N ASP A 206 24.03 6.76 6.46
CA ASP A 206 23.73 5.89 7.60
C ASP A 206 22.59 4.89 7.33
N GLY A 207 21.92 4.97 6.18
CA GLY A 207 20.77 4.09 5.88
C GLY A 207 19.59 4.84 5.28
N TYR A 208 18.39 4.32 5.50
CA TYR A 208 17.15 4.92 5.03
C TYR A 208 16.48 5.65 6.17
N LYS A 209 16.18 6.93 5.96
CA LYS A 209 15.61 7.79 6.98
C LYS A 209 14.23 8.27 6.54
N ASN A 210 13.26 8.09 7.41
CA ASN A 210 11.96 8.70 7.26
C ASN A 210 12.03 10.22 7.47
N LYS A 211 11.32 11.01 6.64
CA LYS A 211 11.11 12.43 6.96
C LYS A 211 10.18 12.63 8.16
N ILE A 212 9.17 11.78 8.30
CA ILE A 212 8.30 11.66 9.47
C ILE A 212 8.21 10.16 9.80
N PRO A 213 8.29 9.73 11.08
CA PRO A 213 8.33 8.32 11.51
C PRO A 213 7.06 7.52 11.17
N LEU A 214 6.83 7.30 9.87
CA LEU A 214 5.62 6.74 9.29
C LEU A 214 5.88 5.33 8.80
N TRP A 215 6.93 5.14 8.01
CA TRP A 215 7.33 3.80 7.61
C TRP A 215 8.07 3.17 8.79
N VAL A 216 8.06 1.85 8.90
CA VAL A 216 9.04 1.11 9.72
C VAL A 216 10.15 0.65 8.76
N PRO A 217 10.96 1.54 8.15
CA PRO A 217 12.24 1.12 7.64
C PRO A 217 13.07 0.83 8.89
N LYS A 218 13.74 -0.32 8.92
CA LYS A 218 14.55 -0.72 10.06
C LYS A 218 15.51 0.37 10.51
#